data_AF-A0A401UCI0-F1
#
_entry.id   AF-A0A401UCI0-F1
#
_cell.length_a   1.000
_cell.length_b   1.000
_cell.length_c   1.000
_cell.angle_alpha   90.00
_cell.angle_beta   90.00
_cell.angle_gamma   90.00
#
_symmetry.space_group_name_H-M   'P 1'
#
loop_
_entity.id
_entity.type
_entity.pdbx_description
1 polymer ?
#
loop_
_entity_poly.entity_id
_entity_poly.type
_entity_poly.pdbx_seq_one_letter_code
_entity_poly.pdbx_strand_id
1 'polypeptide(L)'
;MKAENLVLKIINQILIIMNLFSKSLSVLAIVFIVSCSKDDPTPATTVTDKDGNVYETVTIGEQVWMAENLRTTQYNDGTPITAIINLNEWATQSAGAFTSYANAEGNMDAFGALYNWYAVNSNKLCPTGWHMPSSVEWKEMENYLIANGYNFDGSTDGDKTSTSKVAKALATSSGWSNSTVPGSVGNSDYPEYQNKSGFSALPGGYRYHDGTFNYAVFTGYWWTTSGQFTGGSLGLGEVSISSATLTAIYNNGLAIGYHNVNPRIGASCRCVKD
;
A
#
# COMPACT_ATOMS: atom_id res chain seq x y z
N MET A 1 31.28 -11.32 50.16
CA MET A 1 32.22 -12.45 50.35
C MET A 1 32.35 -13.47 49.21
N LYS A 2 31.29 -14.04 48.60
CA LYS A 2 31.46 -14.97 47.45
C LYS A 2 31.62 -14.29 46.07
N ALA A 3 31.06 -13.10 45.86
CA ALA A 3 31.20 -12.34 44.62
C ALA A 3 32.56 -11.61 44.51
N GLU A 4 33.07 -11.05 45.60
CA GLU A 4 34.36 -10.32 45.64
C GLU A 4 35.56 -11.23 45.36
N ASN A 5 35.50 -12.50 45.80
CA ASN A 5 36.53 -13.50 45.51
C ASN A 5 36.55 -13.97 44.05
N LEU A 6 35.43 -13.83 43.32
CA LEU A 6 35.36 -14.18 41.90
C LEU A 6 35.98 -13.05 41.06
N VAL A 7 35.69 -11.80 41.41
CA VAL A 7 36.25 -10.62 40.74
C VAL A 7 37.78 -10.57 40.90
N LEU A 8 38.31 -10.84 42.09
CA LEU A 8 39.77 -10.90 42.28
C LEU A 8 40.44 -12.04 41.50
N LYS A 9 39.78 -13.20 41.39
CA LYS A 9 40.29 -14.32 40.59
C LYS A 9 40.31 -14.00 39.09
N ILE A 10 39.28 -13.33 38.60
CA ILE A 10 39.19 -12.90 37.19
C ILE A 10 40.25 -11.85 36.87
N ILE A 11 40.45 -10.85 37.75
CA ILE A 11 41.48 -9.82 37.56
C ILE A 11 42.87 -10.44 37.54
N ASN A 12 43.16 -11.39 38.43
CA ASN A 12 44.47 -12.02 38.50
C ASN A 12 44.74 -12.93 37.28
N GLN A 13 43.72 -13.63 36.77
CA GLN A 13 43.84 -14.38 35.51
C GLN A 13 44.07 -13.48 34.30
N ILE A 14 43.39 -12.33 34.21
CA ILE A 14 43.58 -11.36 33.13
C ILE A 14 45.00 -10.78 33.17
N LEU A 15 45.54 -10.46 34.35
CA LEU A 15 46.92 -9.99 34.51
C LEU A 15 47.97 -11.02 34.08
N ILE A 16 47.76 -12.30 34.38
CA ILE A 16 48.63 -13.39 33.93
C ILE A 16 48.58 -13.52 32.40
N ILE A 17 47.40 -13.43 31.80
CA ILE A 17 47.20 -13.49 30.35
C ILE A 17 47.89 -12.29 29.67
N MET A 18 47.73 -11.08 30.20
CA MET A 18 48.39 -9.88 29.66
C MET A 18 49.92 -9.93 29.73
N ASN A 19 50.49 -10.51 30.81
CA ASN A 19 51.94 -10.67 30.92
C ASN A 19 52.50 -11.73 29.96
N LEU A 20 51.72 -12.77 29.64
CA LEU A 20 52.10 -13.80 28.66
C LEU A 20 52.12 -13.26 27.22
N PHE A 21 51.31 -12.24 26.90
CA PHE A 21 51.28 -11.62 25.57
C PHE A 21 52.37 -10.56 25.33
N SER A 22 53.22 -10.24 26.31
CA SER A 22 54.29 -9.22 26.16
C SER A 22 55.58 -9.72 25.49
N LYS A 23 55.67 -11.00 25.08
CA LYS A 23 56.92 -11.59 24.55
C LYS A 23 56.83 -12.40 23.25
N SER A 24 55.73 -12.36 22.49
CA SER A 24 55.68 -13.03 21.19
C SER A 24 54.95 -12.18 20.15
N LEU A 25 55.72 -11.62 19.22
CA LEU A 25 55.21 -11.01 18.00
C LEU A 25 54.42 -12.07 17.21
N SER A 26 53.34 -11.65 16.54
CA SER A 26 52.47 -12.41 15.63
C SER A 26 51.59 -13.54 16.21
N VAL A 27 50.35 -13.20 16.61
CA VAL A 27 49.15 -14.02 16.37
C VAL A 27 47.96 -13.10 16.07
N LEU A 28 47.39 -13.30 14.89
CA LEU A 28 46.13 -12.76 14.40
C LEU A 28 44.99 -13.19 15.35
N ALA A 29 44.36 -12.25 16.05
CA ALA A 29 43.15 -12.49 16.83
C ALA A 29 42.01 -11.64 16.25
N ILE A 30 41.07 -12.34 15.63
CA ILE A 30 39.78 -11.87 15.13
C ILE A 30 39.09 -11.09 16.24
N VAL A 31 38.98 -9.77 16.08
CA VAL A 31 38.08 -8.95 16.89
C VAL A 31 36.67 -9.26 16.45
N PHE A 32 35.95 -10.09 17.22
CA PHE A 32 34.49 -10.10 17.17
C PHE A 32 34.02 -8.73 17.63
N ILE A 33 33.77 -7.84 16.66
CA ILE A 33 32.87 -6.71 16.86
C ILE A 33 31.49 -7.30 17.12
N VAL A 34 31.14 -7.45 18.40
CA VAL A 34 29.74 -7.39 18.82
C VAL A 34 29.31 -5.96 18.52
N SER A 35 28.90 -5.73 17.27
CA SER A 35 28.09 -4.57 16.94
C SER A 35 26.79 -4.76 17.69
N CYS A 36 26.63 -3.98 18.76
CA CYS A 36 25.33 -3.74 19.32
C CYS A 36 24.61 -2.86 18.29
N SER A 37 24.02 -3.48 17.27
CA SER A 37 23.00 -2.82 16.47
C SER A 37 21.84 -2.58 17.43
N LYS A 38 21.85 -1.41 18.07
CA LYS A 38 20.58 -0.75 18.30
C LYS A 38 20.02 -0.62 16.89
N ASP A 39 18.89 -1.26 16.64
CA ASP A 39 18.10 -0.99 15.46
C ASP A 39 17.77 0.51 15.50
N ASP A 40 18.65 1.34 14.94
CA ASP A 40 18.24 2.64 14.46
C ASP A 40 17.10 2.33 13.48
N PRO A 41 15.91 2.94 13.65
CA PRO A 41 14.83 2.71 12.71
C PRO A 41 15.37 3.08 11.34
N THR A 42 15.51 2.07 10.47
CA THR A 42 15.74 2.27 9.05
C THR A 42 14.79 3.38 8.61
N PRO A 43 15.28 4.50 8.05
CA PRO A 43 14.39 5.58 7.65
C PRO A 43 13.30 4.98 6.78
N ALA A 44 12.05 5.14 7.20
CA ALA A 44 10.94 4.74 6.37
C ALA A 44 11.10 5.44 5.03
N THR A 45 11.09 4.67 3.94
CA THR A 45 11.28 5.25 2.61
C THR A 45 10.01 6.02 2.28
N THR A 46 10.13 7.33 2.09
CA THR A 46 9.00 8.19 1.74
C THR A 46 9.12 8.72 0.32
N VAL A 47 7.98 9.09 -0.28
CA VAL A 47 7.92 9.90 -1.50
C VAL A 47 7.15 11.18 -1.22
N THR A 48 7.54 12.28 -1.86
CA THR A 48 6.86 13.58 -1.72
C THR A 48 6.28 14.01 -3.06
N ASP A 49 5.02 14.42 -3.07
CA ASP A 49 4.39 14.99 -4.28
C ASP A 49 4.70 16.48 -4.44
N LYS A 50 4.05 17.10 -5.43
CA LYS A 50 4.29 18.50 -5.77
C LYS A 50 3.71 19.47 -4.73
N ASP A 51 2.71 19.04 -3.96
CA ASP A 51 2.11 19.82 -2.87
C ASP A 51 2.93 19.76 -1.58
N GLY A 52 3.95 18.90 -1.52
CA GLY A 52 4.70 18.64 -0.31
C GLY A 52 4.05 17.60 0.59
N ASN A 53 3.02 16.88 0.11
CA ASN A 53 2.51 15.74 0.85
C ASN A 53 3.57 14.63 0.84
N VAL A 54 3.89 14.12 2.02
CA VAL A 54 4.82 13.00 2.21
C VAL A 54 3.99 11.73 2.37
N TYR A 55 4.37 10.68 1.65
CA TYR A 55 3.73 9.37 1.67
C TYR A 55 4.74 8.32 2.05
N GLU A 56 4.36 7.44 2.97
CA GLU A 56 5.10 6.22 3.27
C GLU A 56 5.09 5.26 2.08
N THR A 57 6.12 4.41 2.00
CA THR A 57 6.24 3.41 0.92
C THR A 57 6.54 2.03 1.48
N VAL A 58 6.22 1.00 0.71
CA VAL A 58 6.43 -0.39 1.06
C VAL A 58 6.94 -1.19 -0.14
N THR A 59 7.90 -2.06 0.09
CA THR A 59 8.40 -2.99 -0.92
C THR A 59 7.61 -4.29 -0.85
N ILE A 60 6.98 -4.68 -1.97
CA ILE A 60 6.26 -5.94 -2.12
C ILE A 60 6.82 -6.64 -3.36
N GLY A 61 7.54 -7.73 -3.14
CA GLY A 61 8.33 -8.35 -4.20
C GLY A 61 9.41 -7.41 -4.71
N GLU A 62 9.44 -7.19 -6.01
CA GLU A 62 10.40 -6.28 -6.67
C GLU A 62 9.85 -4.85 -6.81
N GLN A 63 8.58 -4.63 -6.46
CA GLN A 63 7.91 -3.35 -6.64
C GLN A 63 7.93 -2.52 -5.35
N VAL A 64 8.08 -1.20 -5.49
CA VAL A 64 7.92 -0.25 -4.39
C VAL A 64 6.63 0.53 -4.58
N TRP A 65 5.71 0.36 -3.65
CA TRP A 65 4.38 0.94 -3.66
C TRP A 65 4.27 2.07 -2.65
N MET A 66 3.46 3.10 -2.95
CA MET A 66 2.95 3.97 -1.89
C MET A 66 2.11 3.15 -0.92
N ALA A 67 2.29 3.36 0.39
CA ALA A 67 1.47 2.75 1.45
C ALA A 67 0.19 3.56 1.72
N GLU A 68 0.10 4.79 1.20
CA GLU A 68 -1.02 5.70 1.38
C GLU A 68 -1.66 6.07 0.03
N ASN A 69 -2.91 6.54 0.08
CA ASN A 69 -3.58 7.04 -1.11
C ASN A 69 -3.10 8.46 -1.44
N LEU A 70 -2.93 8.74 -2.73
CA LEU A 70 -2.50 10.05 -3.21
C LEU A 70 -3.52 11.15 -2.87
N ARG A 71 -3.04 12.31 -2.45
CA ARG A 71 -3.85 13.51 -2.10
C ARG A 71 -3.31 14.81 -2.70
N THR A 72 -2.57 14.73 -3.81
CA THR A 72 -2.11 15.89 -4.57
C THR A 72 -3.27 16.66 -5.21
N THR A 73 -3.15 17.97 -5.23
CA THR A 73 -4.07 18.93 -5.84
C THR A 73 -3.52 19.49 -7.16
N GLN A 74 -2.30 19.11 -7.51
CA GLN A 74 -1.64 19.46 -8.77
C GLN A 74 -0.86 18.29 -9.36
N TYR A 75 -0.66 18.31 -10.66
CA TYR A 75 0.17 17.36 -11.38
C TYR A 75 1.66 17.54 -11.03
N ASN A 76 2.50 16.58 -11.40
CA ASN A 76 3.94 16.60 -11.13
C ASN A 76 4.70 17.74 -11.85
N ASP A 77 4.10 18.37 -12.85
CA ASP A 77 4.59 19.58 -13.51
C ASP A 77 4.12 20.89 -12.83
N GLY A 78 3.33 20.80 -11.77
CA GLY A 78 2.77 21.94 -11.04
C GLY A 78 1.47 22.49 -11.63
N THR A 79 0.93 21.89 -12.70
CA THR A 79 -0.37 22.29 -13.24
C THR A 79 -1.48 21.91 -12.24
N PRO A 80 -2.34 22.84 -11.81
CA PRO A 80 -3.44 22.53 -10.88
C PRO A 80 -4.43 21.52 -11.47
N ILE A 81 -4.98 20.65 -10.62
CA ILE A 81 -6.10 19.77 -10.95
C ILE A 81 -7.39 20.46 -10.46
N THR A 82 -8.48 20.40 -11.23
CA THR A 82 -9.73 21.05 -10.84
C THR A 82 -10.40 20.31 -9.67
N ALA A 83 -10.58 20.98 -8.54
CA ALA A 83 -11.39 20.47 -7.43
C ALA A 83 -12.88 20.70 -7.71
N ILE A 84 -13.70 19.65 -7.70
CA ILE A 84 -15.13 19.75 -8.04
C ILE A 84 -15.97 19.19 -6.89
N ILE A 85 -16.83 20.02 -6.30
CA ILE A 85 -17.76 19.59 -5.24
C ILE A 85 -19.19 19.40 -5.76
N ASN A 86 -19.58 20.13 -6.81
CA ASN A 86 -20.93 20.07 -7.35
C ASN A 86 -21.15 18.76 -8.12
N LEU A 87 -22.29 18.09 -7.90
CA LEU A 87 -22.58 16.80 -8.52
C LEU A 87 -22.81 16.89 -10.03
N ASN A 88 -23.47 17.95 -10.51
CA ASN A 88 -23.79 18.13 -11.94
C ASN A 88 -22.56 18.54 -12.74
N GLU A 89 -21.68 19.35 -12.15
CA GLU A 89 -20.37 19.68 -12.73
C GLU A 89 -19.52 18.41 -12.88
N TRP A 90 -19.47 17.56 -11.84
CA TRP A 90 -18.77 16.27 -11.92
C TRP A 90 -19.35 15.38 -13.01
N ALA A 91 -20.68 15.29 -13.09
CA ALA A 91 -21.37 14.41 -14.03
C ALA A 91 -21.11 14.73 -15.51
N THR A 92 -20.65 15.95 -15.79
CA THR A 92 -20.39 16.44 -17.15
C THR A 92 -18.90 16.66 -17.45
N GLN A 93 -18.02 16.36 -16.49
CA GLN A 93 -16.60 16.64 -16.61
C GLN A 93 -15.90 15.75 -17.66
N SER A 94 -15.02 16.37 -18.46
CA SER A 94 -14.20 15.75 -19.50
C SER A 94 -12.69 16.06 -19.38
N ALA A 95 -12.30 16.79 -18.33
CA ALA A 95 -10.94 17.10 -17.94
C ALA A 95 -10.61 16.50 -16.57
N GLY A 96 -9.32 16.49 -16.22
CA GLY A 96 -8.86 15.95 -14.93
C GLY A 96 -9.43 16.72 -13.75
N ALA A 97 -10.06 15.98 -12.83
CA ALA A 97 -10.67 16.55 -11.63
C ALA A 97 -10.48 15.63 -10.42
N PHE A 98 -10.55 16.22 -9.24
CA PHE A 98 -10.51 15.50 -7.97
C PHE A 98 -11.53 16.03 -6.96
N THR A 99 -11.78 15.25 -5.92
CA THR A 99 -12.48 15.69 -4.70
C THR A 99 -12.10 14.81 -3.50
N SER A 100 -12.53 15.17 -2.29
CA SER A 100 -12.53 14.27 -1.13
C SER A 100 -13.85 13.49 -1.05
N TYR A 101 -13.85 12.34 -0.37
CA TYR A 101 -15.09 11.60 -0.17
C TYR A 101 -16.15 12.46 0.54
N ALA A 102 -17.38 12.46 0.01
CA ALA A 102 -18.51 13.27 0.47
C ALA A 102 -18.24 14.80 0.50
N ASN A 103 -17.17 15.27 -0.15
CA ASN A 103 -16.68 16.65 -0.06
C ASN A 103 -16.45 17.12 1.40
N ALA A 104 -16.20 16.20 2.32
CA ALA A 104 -16.06 16.52 3.74
C ALA A 104 -14.63 16.97 4.06
N GLU A 105 -14.51 17.91 5.00
CA GLU A 105 -13.23 18.33 5.56
C GLU A 105 -12.55 17.15 6.27
N GLY A 106 -11.21 17.05 6.16
CA GLY A 106 -10.42 15.98 6.75
C GLY A 106 -10.47 14.63 6.01
N ASN A 107 -11.49 14.37 5.18
CA ASN A 107 -11.57 13.10 4.44
C ASN A 107 -10.43 12.92 3.43
N MET A 108 -9.87 14.01 2.91
CA MET A 108 -8.71 13.94 2.02
C MET A 108 -7.47 13.42 2.74
N ASP A 109 -7.28 13.79 4.01
CA ASP A 109 -6.17 13.29 4.82
C ASP A 109 -6.44 11.86 5.31
N ALA A 110 -7.70 11.53 5.62
CA ALA A 110 -8.07 10.21 6.12
C ALA A 110 -8.09 9.12 5.02
N PHE A 111 -8.49 9.46 3.80
CA PHE A 111 -8.74 8.48 2.73
C PHE A 111 -7.96 8.76 1.43
N GLY A 112 -7.28 9.89 1.32
CA GLY A 112 -6.76 10.40 0.06
C GLY A 112 -7.84 11.11 -0.77
N ALA A 113 -7.45 11.52 -1.98
CA ALA A 113 -8.36 12.14 -2.93
C ALA A 113 -8.95 11.12 -3.92
N LEU A 114 -10.14 11.42 -4.41
CA LEU A 114 -10.83 10.70 -5.47
C LEU A 114 -10.64 11.45 -6.79
N TYR A 115 -9.86 10.87 -7.70
CA TYR A 115 -9.58 11.43 -9.01
C TYR A 115 -10.44 10.78 -10.08
N ASN A 116 -10.80 11.52 -11.12
CA ASN A 116 -11.39 10.91 -12.32
C ASN A 116 -10.32 10.32 -13.26
N TRP A 117 -10.76 9.52 -14.23
CA TRP A 117 -9.82 8.89 -15.18
C TRP A 117 -9.05 9.92 -16.01
N TYR A 118 -9.65 11.08 -16.31
CA TYR A 118 -8.98 12.13 -17.08
C TYR A 118 -7.74 12.68 -16.34
N ALA A 119 -7.77 12.75 -15.01
CA ALA A 119 -6.60 13.13 -14.22
C ALA A 119 -5.53 12.03 -14.26
N VAL A 120 -5.93 10.77 -14.17
CA VAL A 120 -5.03 9.60 -14.24
C VAL A 120 -4.35 9.50 -15.60
N ASN A 121 -5.13 9.62 -16.68
CA ASN A 121 -4.67 9.51 -18.07
C ASN A 121 -3.79 10.69 -18.54
N SER A 122 -3.52 11.67 -17.67
CA SER A 122 -2.54 12.72 -17.92
C SER A 122 -1.09 12.20 -17.94
N ASN A 123 -0.84 11.03 -17.34
CA ASN A 123 0.50 10.50 -17.01
C ASN A 123 1.35 11.43 -16.14
N LYS A 124 0.72 12.38 -15.43
CA LYS A 124 1.39 13.37 -14.59
C LYS A 124 0.88 13.39 -13.16
N LEU A 125 -0.03 12.47 -12.80
CA LEU A 125 -0.66 12.46 -11.48
C LEU A 125 0.32 12.02 -10.38
N CYS A 126 1.17 11.03 -10.66
CA CYS A 126 2.16 10.52 -9.73
C CYS A 126 3.42 11.42 -9.66
N PRO A 127 4.13 11.46 -8.52
CA PRO A 127 5.41 12.15 -8.38
C PRO A 127 6.43 11.70 -9.45
N THR A 128 7.43 12.53 -9.76
CA THR A 128 8.50 12.15 -10.70
C THR A 128 9.24 10.90 -10.23
N GLY A 129 9.46 9.94 -11.14
CA GLY A 129 10.04 8.62 -10.82
C GLY A 129 9.02 7.61 -10.29
N TRP A 130 7.73 7.93 -10.38
CA TRP A 130 6.60 7.09 -10.01
C TRP A 130 5.52 7.18 -11.07
N HIS A 131 4.74 6.11 -11.22
CA HIS A 131 3.66 6.01 -12.19
C HIS A 131 2.41 5.34 -11.60
N MET A 132 1.31 5.45 -12.34
CA MET A 132 0.04 4.79 -12.00
C MET A 132 0.13 3.30 -12.35
N PRO A 133 -0.13 2.39 -11.40
CA PRO A 133 0.10 0.95 -11.56
C PRO A 133 -0.74 0.38 -12.68
N SER A 134 -0.10 -0.45 -13.50
CA SER A 134 -0.79 -1.27 -14.47
C SER A 134 -1.46 -2.47 -13.83
N SER A 135 -2.39 -3.09 -14.56
CA SER A 135 -3.02 -4.30 -14.05
C SER A 135 -2.07 -5.50 -13.97
N VAL A 136 -1.01 -5.48 -14.77
CA VAL A 136 0.09 -6.45 -14.71
C VAL A 136 0.82 -6.30 -13.39
N GLU A 137 1.14 -5.08 -12.98
CA GLU A 137 1.85 -4.83 -11.72
C GLU A 137 1.03 -5.21 -10.49
N TRP A 138 -0.27 -4.90 -10.49
CA TRP A 138 -1.19 -5.41 -9.47
C TRP A 138 -1.19 -6.94 -9.39
N LYS A 139 -1.15 -7.61 -10.55
CA LYS A 139 -1.13 -9.07 -10.61
C LYS A 139 0.19 -9.65 -10.13
N GLU A 140 1.32 -9.00 -10.45
CA GLU A 140 2.64 -9.36 -9.94
C GLU A 140 2.70 -9.25 -8.42
N MET A 141 2.20 -8.15 -7.85
CA MET A 141 2.07 -8.00 -6.40
C MET A 141 1.22 -9.13 -5.80
N GLU A 142 0.04 -9.38 -6.35
CA GLU A 142 -0.87 -10.43 -5.87
C GLU A 142 -0.19 -11.82 -5.90
N ASN A 143 0.49 -12.16 -6.99
CA ASN A 143 1.21 -13.41 -7.13
C ASN A 143 2.36 -13.54 -6.11
N TYR A 144 3.12 -12.46 -5.88
CA TYR A 144 4.16 -12.44 -4.87
C TYR A 144 3.59 -12.70 -3.48
N LEU A 145 2.49 -12.02 -3.11
CA LEU A 145 1.85 -12.18 -1.81
C LEU A 145 1.34 -13.62 -1.61
N ILE A 146 0.70 -14.21 -2.61
CA ILE A 146 0.26 -15.61 -2.56
C ILE A 146 1.47 -16.54 -2.33
N ALA A 147 2.50 -16.43 -3.15
CA ALA A 147 3.68 -17.30 -3.09
C ALA A 147 4.46 -17.19 -1.76
N ASN A 148 4.29 -16.08 -1.03
CA ASN A 148 4.97 -15.80 0.23
C ASN A 148 4.06 -15.88 1.47
N GLY A 149 2.91 -16.57 1.37
CA GLY A 149 2.08 -16.91 2.54
C GLY A 149 1.33 -15.73 3.13
N TYR A 150 0.85 -14.81 2.28
CA TYR A 150 -0.02 -13.70 2.69
C TYR A 150 -1.52 -14.01 2.55
N ASN A 151 -1.89 -15.15 1.96
CA ASN A 151 -3.26 -15.65 2.09
C ASN A 151 -3.58 -15.88 3.58
N PHE A 152 -4.76 -15.47 4.05
CA PHE A 152 -5.10 -15.55 5.47
C PHE A 152 -5.08 -16.99 6.04
N ASP A 153 -5.26 -18.00 5.19
CA ASP A 153 -5.20 -19.42 5.55
C ASP A 153 -3.81 -20.04 5.36
N GLY A 154 -2.80 -19.22 5.03
CA GLY A 154 -1.43 -19.66 4.78
C GLY A 154 -1.21 -20.39 3.46
N SER A 155 -2.24 -20.57 2.63
CA SER A 155 -2.10 -21.26 1.34
C SER A 155 -1.17 -20.50 0.40
N THR A 156 -0.21 -21.21 -0.19
CA THR A 156 0.75 -20.67 -1.17
C THR A 156 0.54 -21.18 -2.58
N ASP A 157 -0.41 -22.11 -2.75
CA ASP A 157 -0.57 -22.84 -3.99
C ASP A 157 -1.27 -21.97 -5.04
N GLY A 158 -0.50 -21.54 -6.03
CA GLY A 158 -0.98 -20.93 -7.27
C GLY A 158 -1.72 -21.92 -8.18
N ASP A 159 -2.64 -22.72 -7.63
CA ASP A 159 -3.61 -23.41 -8.46
C ASP A 159 -4.44 -22.32 -9.15
N LYS A 160 -4.35 -22.28 -10.48
CA LYS A 160 -5.08 -21.36 -11.37
C LYS A 160 -6.61 -21.46 -11.21
N THR A 161 -7.09 -22.34 -10.32
CA THR A 161 -8.48 -22.53 -9.92
C THR A 161 -8.82 -22.06 -8.49
N SER A 162 -7.84 -21.74 -7.64
CA SER A 162 -8.08 -21.26 -6.26
C SER A 162 -8.11 -19.72 -6.20
N THR A 163 -9.16 -19.17 -5.60
CA THR A 163 -9.35 -17.71 -5.49
C THR A 163 -8.32 -17.14 -4.53
N SER A 164 -7.57 -16.13 -4.98
CA SER A 164 -6.68 -15.29 -4.15
C SER A 164 -7.35 -14.93 -2.81
N LYS A 165 -6.58 -14.99 -1.71
CA LYS A 165 -7.06 -14.70 -0.35
C LYS A 165 -6.23 -13.62 0.35
N VAL A 166 -5.60 -12.74 -0.43
CA VAL A 166 -4.64 -11.71 0.05
C VAL A 166 -5.30 -10.41 0.49
N ALA A 167 -6.62 -10.22 0.29
CA ALA A 167 -7.28 -8.94 0.55
C ALA A 167 -7.07 -8.46 2.00
N LYS A 168 -7.13 -9.36 2.99
CA LYS A 168 -6.87 -9.02 4.40
C LYS A 168 -5.43 -8.53 4.64
N ALA A 169 -4.46 -9.15 3.96
CA ALA A 169 -3.04 -8.74 4.02
C ALA A 169 -2.77 -7.36 3.44
N LEU A 170 -3.60 -6.90 2.50
CA LEU A 170 -3.49 -5.58 1.89
C LEU A 170 -4.22 -4.49 2.69
N ALA A 171 -5.33 -4.82 3.33
CA ALA A 171 -6.23 -3.86 3.95
C ALA A 171 -5.73 -3.34 5.31
N THR A 172 -5.96 -2.05 5.57
CA THR A 172 -5.79 -1.43 6.90
C THR A 172 -6.55 -2.18 8.00
N SER A 173 -6.07 -2.08 9.23
CA SER A 173 -6.65 -2.79 10.38
C SER A 173 -7.96 -2.21 10.93
N SER A 174 -8.43 -1.10 10.38
CA SER A 174 -9.64 -0.40 10.83
C SER A 174 -10.30 0.35 9.67
N GLY A 175 -11.53 0.81 9.88
CA GLY A 175 -12.28 1.59 8.90
C GLY A 175 -13.16 0.76 7.96
N TRP A 176 -12.94 -0.56 7.92
CA TRP A 176 -13.78 -1.48 7.16
C TRP A 176 -15.02 -1.90 7.97
N SER A 177 -16.17 -1.93 7.30
CA SER A 177 -17.43 -2.41 7.87
C SER A 177 -17.36 -3.90 8.18
N ASN A 178 -17.99 -4.28 9.29
CA ASN A 178 -17.97 -5.67 9.76
C ASN A 178 -18.49 -6.65 8.70
N SER A 179 -17.85 -7.82 8.62
CA SER A 179 -18.23 -8.93 7.75
C SER A 179 -18.23 -10.23 8.55
N THR A 180 -19.19 -11.11 8.27
CA THR A 180 -19.27 -12.45 8.86
C THR A 180 -18.55 -13.51 8.02
N VAL A 181 -18.05 -13.14 6.82
CA VAL A 181 -17.34 -14.06 5.93
C VAL A 181 -15.95 -14.34 6.51
N PRO A 182 -15.60 -15.60 6.83
CA PRO A 182 -14.28 -15.92 7.38
C PRO A 182 -13.15 -15.49 6.44
N GLY A 183 -12.09 -14.90 7.00
CA GLY A 183 -10.92 -14.42 6.27
C GLY A 183 -11.12 -13.14 5.46
N SER A 184 -12.34 -12.63 5.38
CA SER A 184 -12.61 -11.35 4.68
C SER A 184 -12.09 -10.15 5.47
N VAL A 185 -11.85 -9.06 4.76
CA VAL A 185 -11.24 -7.83 5.30
C VAL A 185 -11.97 -7.26 6.52
N GLY A 186 -13.30 -7.29 6.52
CA GLY A 186 -14.14 -6.77 7.59
C GLY A 186 -14.41 -7.75 8.73
N ASN A 187 -13.88 -8.98 8.66
CA ASN A 187 -13.99 -9.95 9.74
C ASN A 187 -12.81 -9.78 10.71
N SER A 188 -13.03 -9.95 12.00
CA SER A 188 -12.00 -9.83 13.05
C SER A 188 -11.13 -11.08 13.22
N ASP A 189 -11.39 -12.14 12.47
CA ASP A 189 -10.54 -13.34 12.42
C ASP A 189 -9.16 -13.06 11.79
N TYR A 190 -8.19 -13.94 12.06
CA TYR A 190 -6.82 -13.87 11.51
C TYR A 190 -6.15 -12.48 11.63
N PRO A 191 -6.11 -11.86 12.83
CA PRO A 191 -5.60 -10.50 13.02
C PRO A 191 -4.13 -10.33 12.60
N GLU A 192 -3.33 -11.39 12.64
CA GLU A 192 -1.93 -11.42 12.18
C GLU A 192 -1.77 -11.26 10.66
N TYR A 193 -2.85 -11.44 9.90
CA TYR A 193 -2.90 -11.17 8.47
C TYR A 193 -3.44 -9.79 8.14
N GLN A 194 -3.90 -9.02 9.12
CA GLN A 194 -4.43 -7.70 8.87
C GLN A 194 -3.29 -6.72 8.55
N ASN A 195 -3.33 -6.11 7.36
CA ASN A 195 -2.28 -5.22 6.84
C ASN A 195 -0.86 -5.83 6.85
N LYS A 196 -0.75 -7.15 6.82
CA LYS A 196 0.53 -7.87 6.92
C LYS A 196 1.53 -7.45 5.84
N SER A 197 1.06 -7.02 4.68
CA SER A 197 1.90 -6.55 3.57
C SER A 197 2.45 -5.13 3.74
N GLY A 198 1.91 -4.34 4.68
CA GLY A 198 2.20 -2.90 4.80
C GLY A 198 1.53 -2.03 3.73
N PHE A 199 0.79 -2.62 2.78
CA PHE A 199 0.10 -1.87 1.73
C PHE A 199 -0.94 -0.91 2.31
N SER A 200 -1.62 -1.20 3.40
CA SER A 200 -2.53 -0.25 4.07
C SER A 200 -3.66 0.28 3.17
N ALA A 201 -4.38 -0.63 2.51
CA ALA A 201 -5.54 -0.30 1.69
C ALA A 201 -6.70 0.26 2.54
N LEU A 202 -7.25 1.41 2.14
CA LEU A 202 -8.34 2.11 2.83
C LEU A 202 -9.68 1.95 2.10
N PRO A 203 -10.81 1.83 2.82
CA PRO A 203 -12.14 1.73 2.23
C PRO A 203 -12.72 3.11 1.88
N GLY A 204 -12.04 3.85 1.01
CA GLY A 204 -12.39 5.22 0.63
C GLY A 204 -13.65 5.36 -0.23
N GLY A 205 -14.26 4.26 -0.66
CA GLY A 205 -15.40 4.27 -1.57
C GLY A 205 -15.06 4.88 -2.93
N TYR A 206 -16.07 5.44 -3.60
CA TYR A 206 -15.89 6.18 -4.85
C TYR A 206 -16.93 7.31 -4.99
N ARG A 207 -16.68 8.18 -5.96
CA ARG A 207 -17.68 9.12 -6.50
C ARG A 207 -18.20 8.62 -7.84
N TYR A 208 -19.49 8.42 -7.97
CA TYR A 208 -20.10 7.88 -9.16
C TYR A 208 -20.11 8.89 -10.31
N HIS A 209 -20.37 8.42 -11.52
CA HIS A 209 -20.32 9.26 -12.72
C HIS A 209 -21.46 10.28 -12.79
N ASP A 210 -22.48 10.16 -11.95
CA ASP A 210 -23.55 11.15 -11.75
C ASP A 210 -23.22 12.16 -10.61
N GLY A 211 -22.04 12.02 -9.99
CA GLY A 211 -21.56 12.88 -8.93
C GLY A 211 -21.92 12.43 -7.50
N THR A 212 -22.70 11.36 -7.31
CA THR A 212 -23.03 10.80 -5.99
C THR A 212 -21.84 10.05 -5.36
N PHE A 213 -21.86 9.82 -4.04
CA PHE A 213 -20.80 9.08 -3.34
C PHE A 213 -21.35 7.76 -2.78
N ASN A 214 -20.60 6.67 -2.91
CA ASN A 214 -21.05 5.36 -2.47
C ASN A 214 -19.89 4.51 -1.91
N TYR A 215 -20.24 3.51 -1.10
CA TYR A 215 -19.36 2.42 -0.63
C TYR A 215 -18.13 2.81 0.22
N ALA A 216 -18.05 4.03 0.76
CA ALA A 216 -17.09 4.27 1.84
C ALA A 216 -17.32 3.26 2.97
N VAL A 217 -16.25 2.90 3.67
CA VAL A 217 -16.17 1.84 4.69
C VAL A 217 -16.49 0.43 4.20
N PHE A 218 -16.96 0.22 2.97
CA PHE A 218 -17.24 -1.12 2.41
C PHE A 218 -16.21 -1.54 1.37
N THR A 219 -15.72 -0.60 0.55
CA THR A 219 -14.84 -0.92 -0.56
C THR A 219 -13.76 0.14 -0.71
N GLY A 220 -12.53 -0.29 -0.98
CA GLY A 220 -11.48 0.56 -1.51
C GLY A 220 -11.37 0.36 -3.02
N TYR A 221 -11.33 1.46 -3.78
CA TYR A 221 -11.19 1.44 -5.23
C TYR A 221 -9.96 2.24 -5.65
N TRP A 222 -9.12 1.65 -6.50
CA TRP A 222 -7.93 2.30 -7.05
C TRP A 222 -7.91 2.24 -8.57
N TRP A 223 -7.50 3.35 -9.19
CA TRP A 223 -7.24 3.36 -10.63
C TRP A 223 -6.05 2.48 -11.00
N THR A 224 -6.17 1.83 -12.16
CA THR A 224 -5.07 1.08 -12.79
C THR A 224 -4.99 1.40 -14.28
N THR A 225 -3.76 1.44 -14.81
CA THR A 225 -3.48 1.61 -16.24
C THR A 225 -3.52 0.26 -16.96
N SER A 226 -4.00 0.23 -18.21
CA SER A 226 -4.05 -0.94 -19.11
C SER A 226 -4.44 -2.33 -18.55
N GLY A 227 -5.51 -2.88 -19.11
CA GLY A 227 -5.87 -4.29 -19.01
C GLY A 227 -7.32 -4.46 -19.43
N GLN A 228 -7.57 -4.80 -20.70
CA GLN A 228 -8.89 -5.25 -21.14
C GLN A 228 -9.20 -6.56 -20.41
N PHE A 229 -9.71 -6.47 -19.18
CA PHE A 229 -10.23 -7.63 -18.50
C PHE A 229 -11.61 -7.93 -19.07
N THR A 230 -11.76 -9.11 -19.64
CA THR A 230 -13.04 -9.78 -19.85
C THR A 230 -13.55 -10.29 -18.49
N GLY A 231 -13.74 -9.38 -17.54
CA GLY A 231 -14.29 -9.62 -16.21
C GLY A 231 -15.53 -8.76 -16.02
N GLY A 232 -16.54 -9.29 -15.33
CA GLY A 232 -17.90 -8.75 -15.28
C GLY A 232 -18.00 -7.23 -15.12
N SER A 233 -18.85 -6.61 -15.93
CA SER A 233 -19.30 -5.24 -15.72
C SER A 233 -19.89 -5.15 -14.30
N LEU A 234 -19.53 -4.12 -13.55
CA LEU A 234 -20.15 -3.81 -12.24
C LEU A 234 -21.65 -3.48 -12.33
N GLY A 235 -22.28 -3.65 -13.50
CA GLY A 235 -23.65 -3.19 -13.77
C GLY A 235 -23.75 -1.66 -13.79
N LEU A 236 -22.63 -0.94 -13.89
CA LEU A 236 -22.56 0.53 -13.78
C LEU A 236 -22.91 1.26 -15.09
N GLY A 237 -23.84 0.72 -15.88
CA GLY A 237 -24.27 1.30 -17.15
C GLY A 237 -23.30 1.02 -18.31
N GLU A 238 -23.80 1.28 -19.51
CA GLU A 238 -23.28 0.89 -20.83
C GLU A 238 -21.75 0.96 -20.93
N VAL A 239 -21.13 -0.19 -21.23
CA VAL A 239 -19.71 -0.31 -21.56
C VAL A 239 -19.50 0.36 -22.92
N SER A 240 -19.41 1.69 -22.90
CA SER A 240 -18.86 2.44 -24.02
C SER A 240 -17.38 2.09 -24.13
N ILE A 241 -16.93 1.94 -25.37
CA ILE A 241 -15.58 1.65 -25.87
C ILE A 241 -14.44 2.57 -25.34
N SER A 242 -14.72 3.45 -24.36
CA SER A 242 -13.79 4.25 -23.58
C SER A 242 -13.75 3.86 -22.08
N SER A 243 -13.73 2.56 -21.79
CA SER A 243 -13.70 2.02 -20.43
C SER A 243 -12.36 2.28 -19.72
N ALA A 244 -12.41 2.78 -18.49
CA ALA A 244 -11.27 2.83 -17.57
C ALA A 244 -11.32 1.63 -16.60
N THR A 245 -10.20 1.27 -15.97
CA THR A 245 -10.12 0.06 -15.13
C THR A 245 -9.84 0.41 -13.67
N LEU A 246 -10.59 -0.20 -12.76
CA LEU A 246 -10.38 -0.12 -11.31
C LEU A 246 -9.95 -1.48 -10.75
N THR A 247 -9.06 -1.46 -9.76
CA THR A 247 -8.90 -2.54 -8.80
C THR A 247 -9.71 -2.24 -7.54
N ALA A 248 -10.19 -3.29 -6.87
CA ALA A 248 -11.04 -3.15 -5.70
C ALA A 248 -10.70 -4.16 -4.60
N ILE A 249 -10.86 -3.74 -3.35
CA ILE A 249 -10.85 -4.62 -2.17
C ILE A 249 -12.16 -4.37 -1.41
N TYR A 250 -12.87 -5.44 -1.08
CA TYR A 250 -14.17 -5.38 -0.40
C TYR A 250 -14.09 -5.86 1.04
N ASN A 251 -14.92 -5.31 1.91
CA ASN A 251 -15.00 -5.73 3.31
C ASN A 251 -15.38 -7.21 3.46
N ASN A 252 -16.17 -7.77 2.55
CA ASN A 252 -16.55 -9.19 2.54
C ASN A 252 -15.73 -10.03 1.53
N GLY A 253 -14.76 -9.42 0.85
CA GLY A 253 -13.95 -10.05 -0.18
C GLY A 253 -12.69 -10.71 0.38
N LEU A 254 -12.21 -11.73 -0.33
CA LEU A 254 -10.95 -12.42 -0.04
C LEU A 254 -9.82 -12.01 -1.01
N ALA A 255 -10.17 -11.53 -2.20
CA ALA A 255 -9.26 -11.25 -3.31
C ALA A 255 -9.32 -9.77 -3.74
N ILE A 256 -8.41 -9.41 -4.65
CA ILE A 256 -8.50 -8.18 -5.43
C ILE A 256 -9.54 -8.38 -6.56
N GLY A 257 -10.50 -7.46 -6.66
CA GLY A 257 -11.44 -7.36 -7.77
C GLY A 257 -10.94 -6.44 -8.89
N TYR A 258 -11.42 -6.65 -10.12
CA TYR A 258 -11.07 -5.85 -11.29
C TYR A 258 -12.33 -5.46 -12.06
N HIS A 259 -12.44 -4.20 -12.47
CA HIS A 259 -13.67 -3.66 -13.06
C HIS A 259 -13.41 -2.70 -14.20
N ASN A 260 -14.23 -2.81 -15.25
CA ASN A 260 -14.36 -1.77 -16.27
C ASN A 260 -15.45 -0.79 -15.85
N VAL A 261 -15.14 0.50 -15.89
CA VAL A 261 -16.02 1.57 -15.41
C VAL A 261 -16.01 2.78 -16.31
N ASN A 262 -16.99 3.67 -16.08
CA ASN A 262 -17.06 4.97 -16.71
C ASN A 262 -15.84 5.84 -16.30
N PRO A 263 -15.18 6.56 -17.24
CA PRO A 263 -14.03 7.41 -16.93
C PRO A 263 -14.32 8.59 -15.99
N ARG A 264 -15.61 8.93 -15.77
CA ARG A 264 -16.03 9.95 -14.80
C ARG A 264 -16.20 9.43 -13.37
N ILE A 265 -15.99 8.15 -13.08
CA ILE A 265 -15.88 7.70 -11.69
C ILE A 265 -14.75 8.48 -11.00
N GLY A 266 -14.90 8.79 -9.71
CA GLY A 266 -13.84 9.29 -8.86
C GLY A 266 -13.37 8.15 -7.95
N ALA A 267 -12.11 7.74 -8.08
CA ALA A 267 -11.53 6.67 -7.26
C ALA A 267 -10.16 7.08 -6.71
N SER A 268 -9.68 6.37 -5.71
CA SER A 268 -8.37 6.64 -5.12
C SER A 268 -7.27 6.33 -6.13
N CYS A 269 -6.11 6.95 -5.94
CA CYS A 269 -4.90 6.66 -6.69
C CYS A 269 -3.77 6.28 -5.75
N ARG A 270 -2.86 5.46 -6.25
CA ARG A 270 -1.67 5.03 -5.52
C ARG A 270 -0.61 4.70 -6.56
N CYS A 271 0.61 5.18 -6.34
CA CYS A 271 1.67 5.09 -7.33
C CYS A 271 2.66 3.96 -7.01
N VAL A 272 3.30 3.47 -8.07
CA VAL A 272 4.42 2.52 -8.02
C VAL A 272 5.66 3.21 -8.56
N LYS A 273 6.82 2.90 -8.00
CA LYS A 273 8.09 3.47 -8.42
C LYS A 273 8.52 2.89 -9.77
N ASP A 274 9.08 3.72 -10.64
CA ASP A 274 9.65 3.34 -11.94
C ASP A 274 10.84 2.36 -11.83
#